data_AF-A0A0T5ZV35-F1
#
_entry.id   AF-A0A0T5ZV35-F1
#
_cell.length_a   1.000
_cell.length_b   1.000
_cell.length_c   1.000
_cell.angle_alpha   90.00
_cell.angle_beta   90.00
_cell.angle_gamma   90.00
#
_symmetry.space_group_name_H-M   'P 1'
#
loop_
_entity.id
_entity.type
_entity.pdbx_description
1 polymer ?
#
loop_
_entity_poly.entity_id
_entity_poly.type
_entity_poly.pdbx_seq_one_letter_code
_entity_poly.pdbx_strand_id
1 'polypeptide(L)'
;MKFLPLKVSCPVCGSQNITYTCEPKCCFNHICDSCYATFQLLTETVGGVLEGIDIQTEERDPLAPTTACAKCESLDVYMLEDGTSQGGKLVCASCYSLLTLVIDSID
;
A
#
# COMPACT_ATOMS: atom_id res chain seq x y z
N MET A 1 -4.97 16.95 -5.92
CA MET A 1 -4.11 16.11 -5.06
C MET A 1 -3.75 14.89 -5.88
N LYS A 2 -2.47 14.52 -5.99
CA LYS A 2 -2.08 13.34 -6.77
C LYS A 2 -2.05 12.12 -5.85
N PHE A 3 -2.66 11.04 -6.31
CA PHE A 3 -2.59 9.74 -5.64
C PHE A 3 -1.50 8.93 -6.31
N LEU A 4 -0.56 8.43 -5.51
CA LEU A 4 0.57 7.67 -6.01
C LEU A 4 0.36 6.19 -5.70
N PRO A 5 0.79 5.28 -6.60
CA PRO A 5 0.86 3.85 -6.28
C PRO A 5 1.63 3.62 -4.98
N LEU A 6 1.28 2.55 -4.28
CA LEU A 6 1.93 2.18 -3.04
C LEU A 6 3.42 1.92 -3.26
N LYS A 7 4.27 2.62 -2.49
CA LYS A 7 5.71 2.38 -2.43
C LYS A 7 6.08 1.93 -1.03
N VAL A 8 6.84 0.85 -0.96
CA VAL A 8 7.30 0.27 0.31
C VAL A 8 8.80 -0.01 0.22
N SER A 9 9.46 -0.01 1.38
CA SER A 9 10.86 -0.42 1.49
C SER A 9 10.91 -1.73 2.28
N CYS A 10 11.82 -2.61 1.90
CA CYS A 10 12.07 -3.87 2.61
C CYS A 10 12.38 -3.55 4.08
N PRO A 11 11.67 -4.16 5.05
CA PRO A 11 11.92 -3.94 6.46
C PRO A 11 13.28 -4.48 6.92
N VAL A 12 13.89 -5.41 6.15
CA VAL A 12 15.16 -6.05 6.49
C VAL A 12 16.37 -5.31 5.94
N CYS A 13 16.34 -4.92 4.66
CA CYS A 13 17.51 -4.30 3.99
C CYS A 13 17.27 -2.88 3.46
N GLY A 14 16.05 -2.35 3.57
CA GLY A 14 15.70 -1.01 3.08
C GLY A 14 15.55 -0.86 1.56
N SER A 15 15.77 -1.92 0.78
CA SER A 15 15.58 -1.90 -0.68
C SER A 15 14.14 -1.58 -1.06
N GLN A 16 13.94 -0.83 -2.15
CA GLN A 16 12.62 -0.53 -2.71
C GLN A 16 12.21 -1.48 -3.84
N ASN A 17 13.07 -2.45 -4.19
CA ASN A 17 12.76 -3.43 -5.22
C ASN A 17 11.93 -4.58 -4.63
N ILE A 18 10.62 -4.37 -4.57
CA ILE A 18 9.65 -5.22 -3.91
C ILE A 18 8.62 -5.71 -4.92
N THR A 19 8.47 -7.02 -5.01
CA THR A 19 7.54 -7.68 -5.93
C THR A 19 6.38 -8.28 -5.14
N TYR A 20 5.15 -8.02 -5.58
CA TYR A 20 3.97 -8.73 -5.11
C TYR A 20 3.90 -10.12 -5.75
N THR A 21 3.67 -11.16 -4.95
CA THR A 21 3.87 -12.56 -5.39
C THR A 21 2.60 -13.41 -5.41
N CYS A 22 1.46 -12.88 -4.97
CA CYS A 22 0.21 -13.63 -4.85
C CYS A 22 -0.83 -13.19 -5.88
N GLU A 23 -1.87 -14.01 -6.08
CA GLU A 23 -3.10 -13.51 -6.66
C GLU A 23 -3.74 -12.48 -5.71
N PRO A 24 -4.16 -11.30 -6.22
CA PRO A 24 -4.82 -10.28 -5.43
C PRO A 24 -6.00 -10.87 -4.63
N LYS A 25 -6.03 -10.59 -3.32
CA LYS A 25 -6.98 -11.11 -2.31
C LYS A 25 -6.75 -12.53 -1.79
N CYS A 26 -5.79 -13.30 -2.31
CA CYS A 26 -5.39 -14.59 -1.72
C CYS A 26 -4.38 -14.39 -0.57
N CYS A 27 -3.41 -13.50 -0.77
CA CYS A 27 -2.42 -13.10 0.23
C CYS A 27 -1.83 -11.74 -0.14
N PHE A 28 -1.41 -10.95 0.85
CA PHE A 28 -0.67 -9.70 0.62
C PHE A 28 0.82 -9.89 0.82
N ASN A 29 1.37 -10.99 0.28
CA ASN A 29 2.78 -11.35 0.45
C ASN A 29 3.66 -10.68 -0.60
N HIS A 30 4.74 -10.07 -0.13
CA HIS A 30 5.73 -9.36 -0.92
C HIS A 30 7.11 -9.98 -0.70
N ILE A 31 7.91 -10.02 -1.75
CA ILE A 31 9.31 -10.45 -1.68
C ILE A 31 10.23 -9.28 -2.03
N CYS A 32 11.33 -9.17 -1.29
CA CYS A 32 12.41 -8.24 -1.61
C CYS A 32 13.42 -8.91 -2.55
N ASP A 33 13.62 -8.37 -3.74
CA ASP A 33 14.56 -8.92 -4.73
C ASP A 33 16.03 -8.79 -4.29
N SER A 34 16.32 -7.96 -3.29
CA SER A 34 17.70 -7.71 -2.82
C SER A 34 18.16 -8.67 -1.73
N CYS A 35 17.27 -9.06 -0.82
CA CYS A 35 17.61 -9.91 0.33
C CYS A 35 16.72 -11.14 0.48
N TYR A 36 15.75 -11.31 -0.42
CA TYR A 36 14.78 -12.40 -0.46
C TYR A 36 13.86 -12.52 0.75
N ALA A 37 13.92 -11.56 1.70
CA ALA A 37 12.96 -11.49 2.78
C ALA A 37 11.53 -11.35 2.25
N THR A 38 10.61 -12.04 2.90
CA THR A 38 9.18 -11.93 2.63
C THR A 38 8.46 -11.20 3.75
N PHE A 39 7.42 -10.47 3.42
CA PHE A 39 6.60 -9.75 4.39
C PHE A 39 5.21 -9.48 3.84
N GLN A 40 4.26 -9.25 4.75
CA GLN A 40 2.90 -8.88 4.38
C GLN A 40 2.64 -7.39 4.60
N LEU A 41 1.80 -6.83 3.74
CA LEU A 41 1.31 -5.46 3.87
C LEU A 41 -0.15 -5.45 4.30
N LEU A 42 -0.43 -4.77 5.40
CA LEU A 42 -1.76 -4.56 5.96
C LEU A 42 -2.06 -3.06 6.04
N THR A 43 -3.34 -2.72 6.18
CA THR A 43 -3.73 -1.35 6.53
C THR A 43 -4.53 -1.31 7.82
N GLU A 44 -4.50 -0.15 8.48
CA GLU A 44 -5.36 0.17 9.61
C GLU A 44 -6.07 1.50 9.35
N THR A 45 -7.30 1.65 9.85
CA THR A 45 -8.04 2.92 9.74
C THR A 45 -7.51 3.94 10.75
N VAL A 46 -7.14 5.12 10.28
CA VAL A 46 -6.65 6.22 11.15
C VAL A 46 -7.79 7.18 11.56
N GLY A 47 -9.02 6.90 11.12
CA GLY A 47 -10.18 7.75 11.28
C GLY A 47 -10.28 8.84 10.20
N GLY A 48 -11.51 9.29 9.94
CA GLY A 48 -11.80 10.29 8.90
C GLY A 48 -11.95 9.72 7.48
N VAL A 49 -12.52 10.55 6.61
CA VAL A 49 -12.64 10.30 5.17
C VAL A 49 -12.15 11.53 4.43
N LEU A 50 -11.60 11.30 3.24
CA LEU A 50 -11.13 12.37 2.37
C LEU A 50 -12.29 12.83 1.48
N GLU A 51 -12.82 14.03 1.73
CA GLU A 51 -13.97 14.58 0.99
C GLU A 51 -13.52 15.50 -0.16
N GLY A 52 -14.36 15.58 -1.21
CA GLY A 52 -14.20 16.57 -2.28
C GLY A 52 -13.03 16.33 -3.23
N ILE A 53 -12.55 15.09 -3.36
CA ILE A 53 -11.45 14.76 -4.27
C ILE A 53 -11.92 13.89 -5.43
N ASP A 54 -11.58 14.32 -6.64
CA ASP A 54 -11.61 13.50 -7.84
C ASP A 54 -10.31 12.70 -7.95
N ILE A 55 -10.43 11.37 -7.82
CA ILE A 55 -9.29 10.47 -7.77
C ILE A 55 -9.00 10.01 -9.19
N GLN A 56 -7.99 10.60 -9.81
CA GLN A 56 -7.44 10.05 -11.04
C GLN A 56 -6.50 8.90 -10.69
N THR A 57 -6.97 7.68 -10.89
CA THR A 57 -6.17 6.47 -10.73
C THR A 57 -5.44 6.16 -12.04
N GLU A 58 -4.12 5.99 -11.97
CA GLU A 58 -3.35 5.42 -13.07
C GLU A 58 -3.48 3.88 -13.03
N GLU A 59 -3.38 3.23 -14.20
CA GLU A 59 -3.35 1.76 -14.27
C GLU A 59 -2.14 1.24 -13.48
N ARG A 60 -2.39 0.23 -12.64
CA ARG A 60 -1.40 -0.27 -11.69
C ARG A 60 -0.71 -1.50 -12.24
N ASP A 61 0.62 -1.52 -12.14
CA ASP A 61 1.41 -2.72 -12.38
C ASP A 61 0.94 -3.85 -11.43
N PRO A 62 0.51 -5.02 -11.96
CA PRO A 62 0.03 -6.12 -11.15
C PRO A 62 1.08 -6.70 -10.20
N LEU A 63 2.37 -6.50 -10.48
CA LEU A 63 3.49 -6.94 -9.64
C LEU A 63 3.93 -5.88 -8.63
N ALA A 64 3.46 -4.64 -8.75
CA ALA A 64 3.79 -3.60 -7.79
C ALA A 64 3.19 -3.90 -6.41
N PRO A 65 3.77 -3.37 -5.32
CA PRO A 65 3.24 -3.53 -3.97
C PRO A 65 1.76 -3.17 -3.84
N THR A 66 1.03 -3.95 -3.04
CA THR A 66 -0.44 -3.88 -2.87
C THR A 66 -0.85 -4.21 -1.45
N THR A 67 -2.01 -3.71 -1.03
CA THR A 67 -2.71 -4.17 0.17
C THR A 67 -4.21 -3.87 0.03
N ALA A 68 -5.05 -4.41 0.91
CA ALA A 68 -6.47 -4.09 0.98
C ALA A 68 -6.74 -2.96 1.96
N CYS A 69 -7.80 -2.20 1.68
CA CYS A 69 -8.38 -1.24 2.61
C CYS A 69 -8.99 -1.94 3.83
N ALA A 70 -8.55 -1.59 5.03
CA ALA A 70 -9.07 -2.12 6.29
C ALA A 70 -10.58 -1.90 6.51
N LYS A 71 -11.18 -0.93 5.80
CA LYS A 71 -12.60 -0.58 5.95
C LYS A 71 -13.52 -1.29 4.96
N CYS A 72 -13.09 -1.49 3.73
CA CYS A 72 -13.95 -1.97 2.64
C CYS A 72 -13.33 -3.04 1.74
N GLU A 73 -12.11 -3.50 2.07
CA GLU A 73 -11.38 -4.56 1.37
C GLU A 73 -11.02 -4.29 -0.10
N SER A 74 -11.33 -3.09 -0.62
CA SER A 74 -10.86 -2.66 -1.93
C SER A 74 -9.33 -2.61 -2.00
N LEU A 75 -8.79 -2.92 -3.18
CA LEU A 75 -7.35 -2.83 -3.49
C LEU A 75 -6.95 -1.44 -4.02
N ASP A 76 -7.91 -0.53 -4.18
CA ASP A 76 -7.70 0.83 -4.66
C ASP A 76 -7.11 1.70 -3.54
N VAL A 77 -5.97 1.29 -2.98
CA VAL A 77 -5.27 1.97 -1.89
C VAL A 77 -4.06 2.71 -2.45
N TYR A 78 -3.99 4.01 -2.19
CA TYR A 78 -2.97 4.91 -2.73
C TYR A 78 -2.29 5.70 -1.64
N MET A 79 -1.06 6.14 -1.90
CA MET A 79 -0.34 7.10 -1.08
C MET A 79 -0.82 8.52 -1.36
N LEU A 80 -1.01 9.30 -0.30
CA LEU A 80 -1.12 10.76 -0.39
C LEU A 80 0.28 11.36 -0.55
N GLU A 81 0.45 12.27 -1.49
CA GLU A 81 1.71 12.99 -1.72
C GLU A 81 1.93 14.07 -0.65
N ASP A 82 2.09 13.66 0.61
CA ASP A 82 2.26 14.56 1.76
C ASP A 82 3.75 14.66 2.15
N GLY A 83 4.63 15.04 1.21
CA GLY A 83 5.98 15.60 1.45
C GLY A 83 6.97 14.89 2.41
N THR A 84 6.66 13.74 2.99
CA THR A 84 7.42 13.14 4.09
C THR A 84 7.51 11.62 3.99
N SER A 85 8.74 11.17 4.24
CA SER A 85 9.33 9.86 4.00
C SER A 85 8.76 8.76 4.88
N GLN A 86 8.56 7.58 4.28
CA GLN A 86 8.29 6.26 4.89
C GLN A 86 7.16 6.19 5.95
N GLY A 87 6.08 5.48 5.61
CA GLY A 87 4.88 5.36 6.45
C GLY A 87 3.80 6.40 6.14
N GLY A 88 3.80 6.93 4.92
CA GLY A 88 2.87 7.96 4.47
C GLY A 88 1.40 7.56 4.63
N LYS A 89 0.54 8.57 4.85
CA LYS A 89 -0.90 8.37 4.92
C LYS A 89 -1.41 7.77 3.62
N LEU A 90 -2.22 6.74 3.76
CA LEU A 90 -2.88 6.06 2.67
C LEU A 90 -4.33 6.50 2.59
N VAL A 91 -4.92 6.33 1.42
CA VAL A 91 -6.33 6.57 1.17
C VAL A 91 -6.89 5.47 0.28
N CYS A 92 -8.09 5.00 0.62
CA CYS A 92 -8.85 4.12 -0.26
C CYS A 92 -9.66 4.95 -1.25
N ALA A 93 -9.49 4.75 -2.55
CA ALA A 93 -10.24 5.47 -3.57
C ALA A 93 -11.71 5.05 -3.66
N SER A 94 -12.06 3.84 -3.20
CA SER A 94 -13.43 3.34 -3.27
C SER A 94 -14.32 3.83 -2.13
N CYS A 95 -13.77 4.01 -0.92
CA CYS A 95 -14.55 4.42 0.27
C CYS A 95 -14.03 5.68 0.97
N TYR A 96 -12.98 6.29 0.40
CA TYR A 96 -12.33 7.52 0.85
C TYR A 96 -11.75 7.46 2.27
N SER A 97 -11.64 6.27 2.88
CA SER A 97 -11.08 6.12 4.22
C SER A 97 -9.60 6.48 4.22
N LEU A 98 -9.18 7.23 5.24
CA LEU A 98 -7.78 7.41 5.56
C LEU A 98 -7.24 6.19 6.29
N LEU A 99 -6.04 5.77 5.90
CA LEU A 99 -5.42 4.52 6.30
C LEU A 99 -3.94 4.76 6.63
N THR A 100 -3.35 3.86 7.43
CA THR A 100 -1.90 3.74 7.59
C THR A 100 -1.44 2.37 7.10
N LEU A 101 -0.18 2.27 6.71
CA LEU A 101 0.44 1.00 6.32
C LEU A 101 1.03 0.31 7.55
N VAL A 102 0.85 -1.00 7.64
CA VAL A 102 1.49 -1.88 8.63
C VAL A 102 2.23 -2.99 7.88
N ILE A 103 3.45 -3.29 8.32
CA ILE A 103 4.23 -4.43 7.86
C ILE A 103 4.11 -5.54 8.90
N ASP A 104 3.80 -6.75 8.46
CA ASP A 104 3.63 -7.91 9.31
C ASP A 104 4.28 -9.16 8.69
N SER A 105 4.38 -10.25 9.47
CA SER A 105 4.81 -11.58 9.00
C SER A 105 6.15 -11.53 8.24
N ILE A 106 7.18 -10.95 8.86
CA ILE A 106 8.52 -10.79 8.26
C ILE A 106 9.31 -12.09 8.43
N ASP A 107 9.75 -12.69 7.32
CA ASP A 107 10.56 -13.92 7.26
C ASP A 107 11.82 -13.74 6.40
#